data_AF-A0A538DL97-F1
#
_entry.id   AF-A0A538DL97-F1
#
_cell.length_a   1.000
_cell.length_b   1.000
_cell.length_c   1.000
_cell.angle_alpha   90.00
_cell.angle_beta   90.00
_cell.angle_gamma   90.00
#
_symmetry.space_group_name_H-M   'P 1'
#
loop_
_entity.id
_entity.type
_entity.pdbx_description
1 polymer ?
#
loop_
_entity_poly.entity_id
_entity_poly.type
_entity_poly.pdbx_seq_one_letter_code
_entity_poly.pdbx_strand_id
1 'polypeptide(L)'
;MDSDGFLDLPARAPKPRHTGLTHVIDKGLNLRDIEGLFDTAGDYVDVVKLGWGTSYVTRNLEKKIALYRSFETPVVCGGTLFEAVVARGKLDEYKSWLLEQRFSHVEISDGAVEIPRERKLELVQWSKEELEAGAWKVITEARESGTAGIFRPTGELRTGLVDELAHEIDIGDLIFEAPTKAAQAWFVKHLGPEVNLGNIPPDEVIPLETLRLGLRADTIKEVLLAEERAPTQ
;
A
#
# COMPACT_ATOMS: atom_id res chain seq x y z
N MET A 1 -4.13 -16.70 13.09
CA MET A 1 -5.03 -16.89 14.23
C MET A 1 -6.30 -17.47 13.66
N ASP A 2 -6.59 -18.72 14.01
CA ASP A 2 -7.81 -19.40 13.64
C ASP A 2 -9.02 -18.61 14.13
N SER A 3 -10.14 -18.77 13.42
CA SER A 3 -11.41 -18.06 13.53
C SER A 3 -12.16 -18.29 14.85
N ASP A 4 -11.51 -18.14 16.00
CA ASP A 4 -12.05 -18.41 17.35
C ASP A 4 -12.90 -17.25 17.91
N GLY A 5 -13.55 -16.48 17.04
CA GLY A 5 -14.45 -15.39 17.41
C GLY A 5 -15.92 -15.80 17.32
N PHE A 6 -16.78 -15.28 18.18
CA PHE A 6 -18.23 -15.53 18.18
C PHE A 6 -18.99 -15.04 16.93
N LEU A 7 -18.28 -14.45 15.97
CA LEU A 7 -18.83 -13.80 14.78
C LEU A 7 -18.55 -14.58 13.47
N ASP A 8 -17.92 -15.76 13.54
CA ASP A 8 -17.62 -16.61 12.38
C ASP A 8 -16.98 -15.81 11.22
N LEU A 9 -15.96 -15.00 11.54
CA LEU A 9 -15.39 -14.04 10.62
C LEU A 9 -14.62 -14.72 9.47
N PRO A 10 -14.52 -14.05 8.29
CA PRO A 10 -13.67 -14.52 7.21
C PRO A 10 -12.23 -14.75 7.68
N ALA A 11 -11.64 -15.87 7.27
CA ALA A 11 -10.25 -16.17 7.58
C ALA A 11 -9.32 -15.15 6.91
N ARG A 12 -8.33 -14.64 7.66
CA ARG A 12 -7.25 -13.79 7.16
C ARG A 12 -5.95 -14.56 7.17
N ALA A 13 -5.20 -14.49 6.08
CA ALA A 13 -3.88 -15.11 6.01
C ALA A 13 -2.95 -14.56 7.11
N PRO A 14 -2.12 -15.40 7.76
CA PRO A 14 -1.08 -14.92 8.66
C PRO A 14 0.03 -14.20 7.88
N LYS A 15 0.86 -13.42 8.59
CA LYS A 15 2.10 -12.89 8.03
C LYS A 15 3.14 -14.01 7.84
N PRO A 16 4.03 -13.93 6.83
CA PRO A 16 4.07 -12.93 5.76
C PRO A 16 2.97 -13.15 4.72
N ARG A 17 2.30 -12.05 4.32
CA ARG A 17 1.19 -12.09 3.36
C ARG A 17 1.67 -11.83 1.94
N HIS A 18 0.94 -12.38 0.97
CA HIS A 18 1.14 -12.09 -0.46
C HIS A 18 -0.03 -11.28 -1.05
N THR A 19 -1.22 -11.46 -0.47
CA THR A 19 -2.46 -10.73 -0.77
C THR A 19 -3.02 -10.13 0.52
N GLY A 20 -4.00 -9.24 0.42
CA GLY A 20 -4.61 -8.59 1.57
C GLY A 20 -3.64 -7.71 2.35
N LEU A 21 -2.62 -7.18 1.67
CA LEU A 21 -1.57 -6.36 2.25
C LEU A 21 -2.12 -5.02 2.72
N THR A 22 -1.62 -4.58 3.87
CA THR A 22 -1.75 -3.20 4.35
C THR A 22 -0.38 -2.54 4.32
N HIS A 23 -0.21 -1.64 3.36
CA HIS A 23 0.98 -0.83 3.17
C HIS A 23 0.74 0.57 3.77
N VAL A 24 1.33 0.80 4.95
CA VAL A 24 1.15 2.02 5.75
C VAL A 24 2.10 3.11 5.31
N ILE A 25 1.63 4.36 5.28
CA ILE A 25 2.48 5.53 5.05
C ILE A 25 2.85 6.20 6.38
N ASP A 26 4.16 6.31 6.63
CA ASP A 26 4.72 7.07 7.73
C ASP A 26 5.27 8.41 7.22
N LYS A 27 4.69 9.51 7.73
CA LYS A 27 5.03 10.89 7.36
C LYS A 27 5.94 11.60 8.37
N GLY A 28 6.40 10.90 9.41
CA GLY A 28 7.20 11.48 10.49
C GLY A 28 6.85 10.97 11.90
N LEU A 29 6.30 9.77 12.05
CA LEU A 29 6.03 9.18 13.36
C LEU A 29 7.30 9.14 14.22
N ASN A 30 7.14 9.42 15.52
CA ASN A 30 8.19 9.20 16.49
C ASN A 30 8.22 7.72 16.93
N LEU A 31 9.29 7.30 17.61
CA LEU A 31 9.46 5.90 18.00
C LEU A 31 8.35 5.36 18.91
N ARG A 32 7.81 6.18 19.81
CA ARG A 32 6.71 5.78 20.72
C ARG A 32 5.40 5.60 19.98
N ASP A 33 5.13 6.44 18.99
CA ASP A 33 3.94 6.30 18.15
C ASP A 33 4.03 5.00 17.30
N ILE A 34 5.23 4.64 16.87
CA ILE A 34 5.48 3.36 16.18
C ILE A 34 5.24 2.18 17.12
N GLU A 35 5.78 2.23 18.34
CA GLU A 35 5.54 1.20 19.35
C GLU A 35 4.04 1.07 19.63
N GLY A 36 3.32 2.17 19.82
CA GLY A 36 1.88 2.17 20.05
C GLY A 36 1.07 1.63 18.86
N LEU A 37 1.46 1.98 17.62
CA LEU A 37 0.86 1.41 16.42
C LEU A 37 1.00 -0.12 16.40
N PHE A 38 2.20 -0.63 16.69
CA PHE A 38 2.47 -2.07 16.63
C PHE A 38 1.90 -2.85 17.81
N ASP A 39 1.80 -2.24 18.98
CA ASP A 39 1.10 -2.78 20.14
C ASP A 39 -0.38 -3.02 19.84
N THR A 40 -1.03 -2.09 19.12
CA THR A 40 -2.47 -2.18 18.84
C THR A 40 -2.80 -2.92 17.54
N ALA A 41 -2.03 -2.69 16.49
CA ALA A 41 -2.40 -3.03 15.12
C ALA A 41 -1.28 -3.72 14.33
N GLY A 42 -0.18 -4.08 14.98
CA GLY A 42 1.03 -4.60 14.34
C GLY A 42 0.77 -5.82 13.44
N ASP A 43 -0.15 -6.72 13.83
CA ASP A 43 -0.53 -7.90 13.06
C ASP A 43 -1.16 -7.59 11.68
N TYR A 44 -1.64 -6.35 11.50
CA TYR A 44 -2.31 -5.88 10.30
C TYR A 44 -1.46 -4.92 9.47
N VAL A 45 -0.19 -4.67 9.83
CA VAL A 45 0.74 -3.80 9.08
C VAL A 45 1.77 -4.63 8.33
N ASP A 46 1.65 -4.79 7.01
CA ASP A 46 2.55 -5.69 6.26
C ASP A 46 3.83 -4.99 5.79
N VAL A 47 3.74 -3.72 5.41
CA VAL A 47 4.88 -2.92 4.92
C VAL A 47 4.68 -1.46 5.35
N VAL A 48 5.77 -0.75 5.63
CA VAL A 48 5.72 0.69 5.91
C VAL A 48 6.55 1.47 4.87
N LYS A 49 5.94 2.47 4.24
CA LYS A 49 6.66 3.48 3.44
C LYS A 49 6.98 4.69 4.29
N LEU A 50 8.24 5.10 4.28
CA LEU A 50 8.61 6.46 4.70
C LEU A 50 8.27 7.42 3.56
N GLY A 51 7.24 8.24 3.76
CA GLY A 51 6.63 9.06 2.71
C GLY A 51 7.61 10.02 2.04
N TRP A 52 7.50 10.17 0.71
CA TRP A 52 8.29 11.09 -0.11
C TRP A 52 9.77 11.17 0.32
N GLY A 53 10.28 12.37 0.61
CA GLY A 53 11.63 12.64 1.12
C GLY A 53 11.76 12.69 2.65
N THR A 54 10.80 12.18 3.43
CA THR A 54 10.87 12.25 4.91
C THR A 54 12.09 11.53 5.46
N SER A 55 12.48 10.40 4.87
CA SER A 55 13.66 9.63 5.27
C SER A 55 14.94 10.48 5.23
N TYR A 56 15.10 11.32 4.19
CA TYR A 56 16.28 12.18 4.03
C TYR A 56 16.42 13.27 5.11
N VAL A 57 15.31 13.71 5.71
CA VAL A 57 15.30 14.75 6.76
C VAL A 57 15.12 14.19 8.17
N THR A 58 14.90 12.88 8.32
CA THR A 58 14.71 12.22 9.62
C THR A 58 16.06 11.96 10.29
N ARG A 59 16.36 12.72 11.35
CA ARG A 59 17.69 12.68 12.02
C ARG A 59 18.01 11.35 12.72
N ASN A 60 16.99 10.59 13.12
CA ASN A 60 17.12 9.31 13.81
C ASN A 60 16.64 8.15 12.92
N LEU A 61 16.80 8.27 11.59
CA LEU A 61 16.30 7.31 10.60
C LEU A 61 16.71 5.87 10.90
N GLU A 62 17.99 5.63 11.20
CA GLU A 62 18.50 4.29 11.51
C GLU A 62 17.73 3.62 12.67
N LYS A 63 17.48 4.36 13.76
CA LYS A 63 16.72 3.85 14.92
C LYS A 63 15.27 3.54 14.54
N LYS A 64 14.68 4.36 13.68
CA LYS A 64 13.32 4.20 13.19
C LYS A 64 13.17 2.96 12.30
N ILE A 65 14.08 2.77 11.35
CA ILE A 65 14.13 1.58 10.50
C ILE A 65 14.38 0.32 11.35
N ALA A 66 15.30 0.39 12.32
CA ALA A 66 15.58 -0.73 13.23
C ALA A 66 14.34 -1.14 14.05
N LEU A 67 13.54 -0.17 14.50
CA LEU A 67 12.31 -0.43 15.24
C LEU A 67 11.28 -1.17 14.37
N TYR A 68 10.99 -0.69 13.15
CA TYR A 68 10.08 -1.41 12.23
C TYR A 68 10.55 -2.82 11.93
N ARG A 69 11.86 -3.00 11.75
CA ARG A 69 12.45 -4.32 11.53
C ARG A 69 12.34 -5.25 12.73
N SER A 70 12.37 -4.73 13.96
CA SER A 70 12.12 -5.55 15.15
C SER A 70 10.70 -6.11 15.23
N PHE A 71 9.77 -5.50 14.48
CA PHE A 71 8.42 -6.03 14.24
C PHE A 71 8.30 -6.81 12.92
N GLU A 72 9.42 -7.26 12.37
CA GLU A 72 9.50 -8.02 11.11
C GLU A 72 8.83 -7.31 9.93
N THR A 73 8.73 -5.98 9.99
CA THR A 73 8.03 -5.17 8.99
C THR A 73 9.03 -4.52 8.03
N PRO A 74 8.99 -4.83 6.73
CA PRO A 74 9.80 -4.17 5.72
C PRO A 74 9.53 -2.67 5.64
N VAL A 75 10.60 -1.90 5.34
CA VAL A 75 10.52 -0.45 5.16
C VAL A 75 10.85 -0.10 3.72
N VAL A 76 9.95 0.63 3.08
CA VAL A 76 10.07 1.18 1.74
C VAL A 76 10.53 2.63 1.82
N CYS A 77 11.54 2.99 1.03
CA CYS A 77 11.88 4.40 0.80
C CYS A 77 10.95 5.00 -0.27
N GLY A 78 10.27 6.10 0.04
CA GLY A 78 9.27 6.70 -0.85
C GLY A 78 9.83 7.21 -2.19
N GLY A 79 9.03 7.09 -3.25
CA GLY A 79 9.48 7.29 -4.63
C GLY A 79 9.82 8.74 -4.98
N THR A 80 9.17 9.72 -4.35
CA THR A 80 9.50 11.14 -4.59
C THR A 80 10.95 11.49 -4.23
N LEU A 81 11.56 10.80 -3.25
CA LEU A 81 12.99 10.97 -2.96
C LEU A 81 13.85 10.43 -4.10
N PHE A 82 13.48 9.26 -4.65
CA PHE A 82 14.14 8.69 -5.81
C PHE A 82 14.08 9.63 -7.02
N GLU A 83 12.92 10.24 -7.29
CA GLU A 83 12.78 11.23 -8.37
C GLU A 83 13.71 12.43 -8.18
N ALA A 84 13.82 12.95 -6.96
CA ALA A 84 14.74 14.04 -6.64
C ALA A 84 16.22 13.63 -6.84
N VAL A 85 16.57 12.39 -6.51
CA VAL A 85 17.91 11.82 -6.73
C VAL A 85 18.22 11.72 -8.23
N VAL A 86 17.29 11.21 -9.03
CA VAL A 86 17.43 11.09 -10.49
C VAL A 86 17.62 12.48 -11.11
N ALA A 87 16.75 13.44 -10.76
CA ALA A 87 16.83 14.81 -11.25
C ALA A 87 18.15 15.52 -10.90
N ARG A 88 18.88 15.03 -9.90
CA ARG A 88 20.19 15.54 -9.48
C ARG A 88 21.37 14.70 -9.96
N GLY A 89 21.12 13.60 -10.67
CA GLY A 89 22.17 12.69 -11.16
C GLY A 89 22.95 11.98 -10.04
N LYS A 90 22.31 11.69 -8.90
CA LYS A 90 22.95 11.14 -7.69
C LYS A 90 22.62 9.67 -7.39
N LEU A 91 22.37 8.87 -8.42
CA LEU A 91 21.87 7.51 -8.25
C LEU A 91 22.85 6.60 -7.50
N ASP A 92 24.15 6.76 -7.70
CA ASP A 92 25.16 5.91 -7.05
C ASP A 92 25.29 6.24 -5.56
N GLU A 93 25.23 7.51 -5.18
CA GLU A 93 25.19 7.93 -3.78
C GLU A 93 23.90 7.46 -3.11
N TYR A 94 22.76 7.51 -3.82
CA TYR A 94 21.49 7.02 -3.29
C TYR A 94 21.51 5.51 -3.03
N LYS A 95 22.05 4.71 -3.96
CA LYS A 95 22.22 3.26 -3.75
C LYS A 95 23.09 2.98 -2.52
N SER A 96 24.20 3.71 -2.37
CA SER A 96 25.09 3.59 -1.21
C SER A 96 24.36 3.94 0.08
N TRP A 97 23.62 5.05 0.08
CA TRP A 97 22.82 5.49 1.22
C TRP A 97 21.71 4.50 1.60
N LEU A 98 21.01 3.91 0.63
CA LEU A 98 19.98 2.90 0.88
C LEU A 98 20.56 1.66 1.58
N LEU A 99 21.74 1.21 1.15
CA LEU A 99 22.45 0.09 1.76
C LEU A 99 22.91 0.42 3.18
N GLU A 100 23.47 1.61 3.40
CA GLU A 100 23.89 2.10 4.72
C GLU A 100 22.73 2.18 5.71
N GLN A 101 21.59 2.74 5.27
CA GLN A 101 20.37 2.85 6.06
C GLN A 101 19.59 1.53 6.17
N ARG A 102 20.00 0.51 5.41
CA ARG A 102 19.44 -0.84 5.39
C ARG A 102 17.96 -0.88 5.02
N PHE A 103 17.55 -0.09 4.03
CA PHE A 103 16.24 -0.25 3.41
C PHE A 103 16.12 -1.63 2.79
N SER A 104 14.95 -2.26 2.94
CA SER A 104 14.67 -3.56 2.30
C SER A 104 14.01 -3.40 0.93
N HIS A 105 13.31 -2.28 0.71
CA HIS A 105 12.57 -1.99 -0.51
C HIS A 105 12.68 -0.51 -0.88
N VAL A 106 12.53 -0.21 -2.17
CA VAL A 106 12.48 1.15 -2.71
C VAL A 106 11.25 1.25 -3.59
N GLU A 107 10.54 2.36 -3.48
CA GLU A 107 9.51 2.74 -4.44
C GLU A 107 10.18 3.55 -5.56
N ILE A 108 9.87 3.19 -6.80
CA ILE A 108 10.27 3.93 -8.01
C ILE A 108 9.01 4.59 -8.55
N SER A 109 9.02 5.92 -8.65
CA SER A 109 7.89 6.73 -9.12
C SER A 109 8.36 7.79 -10.11
N ASP A 110 7.41 8.42 -10.80
CA ASP A 110 7.59 9.51 -11.75
C ASP A 110 6.52 10.61 -11.59
N GLY A 111 5.96 10.74 -10.38
CA GLY A 111 4.79 11.56 -10.10
C GLY A 111 5.07 13.06 -9.95
N ALA A 112 6.34 13.47 -9.83
CA ALA A 112 6.81 14.84 -9.64
C ALA A 112 7.78 15.31 -10.74
N VAL A 113 8.55 14.41 -11.33
CA VAL A 113 9.38 14.64 -12.52
C VAL A 113 8.71 13.96 -13.70
N GLU A 114 8.19 14.77 -14.63
CA GLU A 114 7.35 14.30 -15.74
C GLU A 114 8.10 13.32 -16.65
N ILE A 115 7.74 12.04 -16.57
CA ILE A 115 7.93 11.08 -17.65
C ILE A 115 6.63 11.12 -18.47
N PRO A 116 6.68 11.40 -19.78
CA PRO A 116 5.46 11.48 -20.59
C PRO A 116 4.69 10.16 -20.52
N ARG A 117 3.45 10.21 -20.04
CA ARG A 117 2.55 9.05 -19.98
C ARG A 117 1.19 9.44 -20.54
N GLU A 118 0.82 8.86 -21.67
CA GLU A 118 -0.49 9.03 -22.27
C GLU A 118 -1.31 7.74 -22.08
N ARG A 119 -2.65 7.82 -21.98
CA ARG A 119 -3.57 6.65 -22.06
C ARG A 119 -3.54 5.60 -20.92
N LYS A 120 -4.69 4.92 -20.84
CA LYS A 120 -5.01 3.79 -19.96
C LYS A 120 -4.16 2.55 -20.24
N LEU A 121 -3.96 2.24 -21.52
CA LEU A 121 -3.20 1.07 -22.00
C LEU A 121 -1.72 1.14 -21.66
N GLU A 122 -1.11 2.34 -21.65
CA GLU A 122 0.29 2.50 -21.27
C GLU A 122 0.51 2.16 -19.80
N LEU A 123 -0.43 2.49 -18.91
CA LEU A 123 -0.33 2.13 -17.49
C LEU A 123 -0.40 0.62 -17.26
N VAL A 124 -1.29 -0.08 -17.97
CA VAL A 124 -1.38 -1.54 -17.92
C VAL A 124 -0.10 -2.17 -18.45
N GLN A 125 0.37 -1.71 -19.62
CA GLN A 125 1.55 -2.25 -20.26
C GLN A 125 2.81 -2.01 -19.41
N TRP A 126 2.98 -0.79 -18.90
CA TRP A 126 4.08 -0.45 -18.00
C TRP A 126 4.06 -1.29 -16.73
N SER A 127 2.89 -1.50 -16.13
CA SER A 127 2.76 -2.35 -14.93
C SER A 127 3.20 -3.80 -15.22
N LYS A 128 2.88 -4.34 -16.40
CA LYS A 128 3.36 -5.67 -16.82
C LYS A 128 4.88 -5.68 -17.01
N GLU A 129 5.44 -4.67 -17.65
CA GLU A 129 6.88 -4.53 -17.88
C GLU A 129 7.68 -4.44 -16.56
N GLU A 130 7.18 -3.70 -15.57
CA GLU A 130 7.82 -3.60 -14.25
C GLU A 130 7.81 -4.95 -13.51
N LEU A 131 6.70 -5.71 -13.59
CA LEU A 131 6.63 -7.06 -13.05
C LEU A 131 7.60 -8.02 -13.76
N GLU A 132 7.66 -7.96 -15.09
CA GLU A 132 8.63 -8.73 -15.89
C GLU A 132 10.09 -8.36 -15.57
N ALA A 133 10.36 -7.10 -15.22
CA ALA A 133 11.66 -6.62 -14.77
C ALA A 133 12.02 -7.06 -13.33
N GLY A 134 11.09 -7.72 -12.62
CA GLY A 134 11.31 -8.31 -11.30
C GLY A 134 10.82 -7.46 -10.13
N ALA A 135 9.95 -6.47 -10.35
CA ALA A 135 9.28 -5.77 -9.25
C ALA A 135 8.48 -6.77 -8.40
N TRP A 136 8.55 -6.63 -7.06
CA TRP A 136 7.76 -7.47 -6.15
C TRP A 136 6.26 -7.21 -6.28
N LYS A 137 5.89 -5.94 -6.39
CA LYS A 137 4.53 -5.43 -6.60
C LYS A 137 4.57 -4.15 -7.42
N VAL A 138 3.48 -3.83 -8.11
CA VAL A 138 3.26 -2.52 -8.73
C VAL A 138 2.29 -1.70 -7.89
N ILE A 139 2.71 -0.51 -7.49
CA ILE A 139 1.88 0.43 -6.72
C ILE A 139 1.15 1.35 -7.69
N THR A 140 -0.17 1.42 -7.60
CA THR A 140 -0.96 2.41 -8.35
C THR A 140 -1.02 3.72 -7.56
N GLU A 141 -0.38 4.75 -8.09
CA GLU A 141 -0.23 6.06 -7.45
C GLU A 141 -1.57 6.77 -7.27
N ALA A 142 -1.76 7.36 -6.10
CA ALA A 142 -2.90 8.21 -5.76
C ALA A 142 -2.49 9.56 -5.13
N ARG A 143 -1.21 9.71 -4.74
CA ARG A 143 -0.70 10.68 -3.76
C ARG A 143 -1.38 10.51 -2.39
N GLU A 144 -0.83 11.18 -1.38
CA GLU A 144 -1.47 11.24 -0.04
C GLU A 144 -2.90 11.80 -0.10
N SER A 145 -3.15 12.75 -1.00
CA SER A 145 -4.46 13.40 -1.13
C SER A 145 -5.51 12.56 -1.86
N GLY A 146 -5.13 11.49 -2.57
CA GLY A 146 -6.05 10.73 -3.40
C GLY A 146 -6.55 11.51 -4.62
N THR A 147 -5.68 12.25 -5.31
CA THR A 147 -6.06 13.16 -6.41
C THR A 147 -5.20 12.99 -7.67
N ALA A 148 -4.46 11.89 -7.79
CA ALA A 148 -3.60 11.60 -8.94
C ALA A 148 -3.72 10.14 -9.37
N GLY A 149 -3.12 9.79 -10.51
CA GLY A 149 -3.05 8.42 -11.04
C GLY A 149 -4.43 7.77 -11.18
N ILE A 150 -4.72 6.77 -10.34
CA ILE A 150 -6.02 6.08 -10.30
C ILE A 150 -7.17 6.97 -9.80
N PHE A 151 -6.88 8.18 -9.32
CA PHE A 151 -7.86 9.21 -9.01
C PHE A 151 -7.85 10.36 -10.03
N ARG A 152 -8.97 11.04 -10.15
CA ARG A 152 -9.08 12.33 -10.83
C ARG A 152 -8.55 13.44 -9.91
N PRO A 153 -8.18 14.62 -10.45
CA PRO A 153 -7.85 15.79 -9.63
C PRO A 153 -8.96 16.21 -8.66
N THR A 154 -10.20 15.81 -8.95
CA THR A 154 -11.39 16.04 -8.10
C THR A 154 -11.46 15.10 -6.89
N GLY A 155 -10.59 14.08 -6.80
CA GLY A 155 -10.65 13.02 -5.79
C GLY A 155 -11.55 11.85 -6.15
N GLU A 156 -12.20 11.89 -7.32
CA GLU A 156 -13.03 10.78 -7.81
C GLU A 156 -12.15 9.62 -8.30
N LEU A 157 -12.46 8.40 -7.87
CA LEU A 157 -11.76 7.20 -8.34
C LEU A 157 -12.08 6.91 -9.81
N ARG A 158 -11.06 6.58 -10.61
CA ARG A 158 -11.21 6.16 -12.00
C ARG A 158 -11.53 4.67 -12.05
N THR A 159 -12.74 4.29 -11.67
CA THR A 159 -13.18 2.89 -11.54
C THR A 159 -12.88 2.05 -12.79
N GLY A 160 -13.18 2.54 -13.99
CA GLY A 160 -12.91 1.80 -15.23
C GLY A 160 -11.42 1.60 -15.56
N LEU A 161 -10.51 2.38 -14.97
CA LEU A 161 -9.06 2.12 -15.03
C LEU A 161 -8.68 1.02 -14.04
N VAL A 162 -9.20 1.07 -12.81
CA VAL A 162 -8.99 0.03 -11.81
C VAL A 162 -9.48 -1.32 -12.31
N ASP A 163 -10.69 -1.38 -12.88
CA ASP A 163 -11.28 -2.61 -13.42
C ASP A 163 -10.41 -3.23 -14.52
N GLU A 164 -9.79 -2.41 -15.37
CA GLU A 164 -8.91 -2.92 -16.42
C GLU A 164 -7.57 -3.41 -15.87
N LEU A 165 -6.97 -2.67 -14.92
CA LEU A 165 -5.76 -3.13 -14.24
C LEU A 165 -6.00 -4.49 -13.56
N ALA A 166 -7.11 -4.64 -12.84
CA ALA A 166 -7.49 -5.87 -12.17
C ALA A 166 -7.89 -7.00 -13.14
N HIS A 167 -8.24 -6.68 -14.38
CA HIS A 167 -8.51 -7.67 -15.43
C HIS A 167 -7.24 -8.17 -16.11
N GLU A 168 -6.27 -7.28 -16.30
CA GLU A 168 -5.06 -7.53 -17.08
C GLU A 168 -3.88 -8.03 -16.24
N ILE A 169 -3.92 -7.81 -14.92
CA ILE A 169 -2.85 -8.11 -13.98
C ILE A 169 -3.46 -8.78 -12.74
N ASP A 170 -2.77 -9.77 -12.19
CA ASP A 170 -3.18 -10.39 -10.93
C ASP A 170 -3.25 -9.32 -9.82
N ILE A 171 -4.41 -9.20 -9.18
CA ILE A 171 -4.64 -8.26 -8.07
C ILE A 171 -3.63 -8.48 -6.94
N GLY A 172 -3.19 -9.71 -6.75
CA GLY A 172 -2.15 -10.05 -5.79
C GLY A 172 -0.83 -9.36 -6.07
N ASP A 173 -0.53 -8.99 -7.33
CA ASP A 173 0.69 -8.30 -7.74
C ASP A 173 0.56 -6.77 -7.81
N LEU A 174 -0.65 -6.24 -7.59
CA LEU A 174 -0.92 -4.82 -7.49
C LEU A 174 -1.06 -4.39 -6.04
N ILE A 175 -0.71 -3.13 -5.73
CA ILE A 175 -1.09 -2.43 -4.50
C ILE A 175 -1.83 -1.16 -4.91
N PHE A 176 -3.07 -1.00 -4.44
CA PHE A 176 -3.86 0.20 -4.73
C PHE A 176 -3.70 1.24 -3.63
N GLU A 177 -3.15 2.42 -3.94
CA GLU A 177 -3.12 3.49 -2.94
C GLU A 177 -4.54 3.97 -2.62
N ALA A 178 -4.92 3.88 -1.34
CA ALA A 178 -6.24 4.19 -0.85
C ALA A 178 -6.15 5.04 0.42
N PRO A 179 -5.68 6.31 0.31
CA PRO A 179 -5.42 7.14 1.48
C PRO A 179 -6.68 7.57 2.23
N THR A 180 -7.86 7.45 1.62
CA THR A 180 -9.13 7.85 2.22
C THR A 180 -9.97 6.64 2.59
N LYS A 181 -10.75 6.76 3.68
CA LYS A 181 -11.75 5.76 4.08
C LYS A 181 -12.65 5.33 2.91
N ALA A 182 -13.13 6.29 2.13
CA ALA A 182 -14.06 6.02 1.03
C ALA A 182 -13.41 5.14 -0.05
N ALA A 183 -12.15 5.41 -0.39
CA ALA A 183 -11.38 4.57 -1.31
C ALA A 183 -11.15 3.16 -0.73
N GLN A 184 -10.73 3.05 0.53
CA GLN A 184 -10.50 1.77 1.20
C GLN A 184 -11.76 0.90 1.18
N ALA A 185 -12.90 1.46 1.57
CA ALA A 185 -14.18 0.75 1.55
C ALA A 185 -14.59 0.35 0.13
N TRP A 186 -14.38 1.22 -0.86
CA TRP A 186 -14.68 0.91 -2.26
C TRP A 186 -13.86 -0.28 -2.76
N PHE A 187 -12.54 -0.28 -2.55
CA PHE A 187 -11.67 -1.37 -2.98
C PHE A 187 -12.02 -2.69 -2.31
N VAL A 188 -12.27 -2.69 -0.99
CA VAL A 188 -12.66 -3.91 -0.26
C VAL A 188 -13.98 -4.48 -0.78
N LYS A 189 -14.97 -3.65 -1.11
CA LYS A 189 -16.24 -4.11 -1.67
C LYS A 189 -16.09 -4.67 -3.08
N HIS A 190 -15.27 -4.02 -3.90
CA HIS A 190 -15.24 -4.24 -5.34
C HIS A 190 -14.26 -5.35 -5.73
N LEU A 191 -13.09 -5.39 -5.07
CA LEU A 191 -12.02 -6.35 -5.32
C LEU A 191 -11.91 -7.42 -4.21
N GLY A 192 -12.68 -7.29 -3.13
CA GLY A 192 -12.73 -8.24 -2.02
C GLY A 192 -11.79 -7.88 -0.85
N PRO A 193 -11.94 -8.57 0.29
CA PRO A 193 -11.20 -8.26 1.52
C PRO A 193 -9.70 -8.56 1.45
N GLU A 194 -9.26 -9.31 0.44
CA GLU A 194 -7.86 -9.64 0.18
C GLU A 194 -7.18 -8.70 -0.85
N VAL A 195 -7.80 -7.56 -1.17
CA VAL A 195 -7.14 -6.51 -1.98
C VAL A 195 -5.94 -5.90 -1.25
N ASN A 196 -4.82 -5.72 -1.93
CA ASN A 196 -3.66 -5.02 -1.36
C ASN A 196 -3.87 -3.50 -1.41
N LEU A 197 -3.72 -2.82 -0.26
CA LEU A 197 -3.92 -1.38 -0.17
C LEU A 197 -2.69 -0.65 0.36
N GLY A 198 -2.35 0.47 -0.27
CA GLY A 198 -1.23 1.33 0.06
C GLY A 198 -1.65 2.73 0.53
N ASN A 199 -0.68 3.49 1.02
CA ASN A 199 -0.88 4.81 1.62
C ASN A 199 -1.93 4.81 2.75
N ILE A 200 -2.02 3.72 3.52
CA ILE A 200 -2.92 3.65 4.67
C ILE A 200 -2.34 4.50 5.80
N PRO A 201 -3.07 5.51 6.33
CA PRO A 201 -2.65 6.24 7.51
C PRO A 201 -2.48 5.30 8.72
N PRO A 202 -1.51 5.55 9.62
CA PRO A 202 -1.30 4.71 10.81
C PRO A 202 -2.55 4.51 11.67
N ASP A 203 -3.36 5.55 11.80
CA ASP A 203 -4.62 5.56 12.55
C ASP A 203 -5.80 4.88 11.83
N GLU A 204 -5.65 4.56 10.54
CA GLU A 204 -6.66 3.83 9.75
C GLU A 204 -6.37 2.33 9.60
N VAL A 205 -5.30 1.79 10.22
CA VAL A 205 -4.98 0.34 10.13
C VAL A 205 -6.10 -0.53 10.71
N ILE A 206 -6.53 -0.27 11.95
CA ILE A 206 -7.66 -1.00 12.56
C ILE A 206 -8.97 -0.72 11.80
N PRO A 207 -9.34 0.54 11.50
CA PRO A 207 -10.50 0.81 10.65
C PRO A 207 -10.51 0.06 9.31
N LEU A 208 -9.36 -0.10 8.66
CA LEU A 208 -9.25 -0.90 7.45
C LEU A 208 -9.48 -2.39 7.71
N GLU A 209 -8.89 -2.95 8.76
CA GLU A 209 -9.13 -4.37 9.08
C GLU A 209 -10.62 -4.62 9.39
N THR A 210 -11.31 -3.69 10.06
CA THR A 210 -12.77 -3.80 10.23
C THR A 210 -13.54 -3.75 8.92
N LEU A 211 -13.06 -3.04 7.89
CA LEU A 211 -13.62 -3.10 6.55
C LEU A 211 -13.43 -4.48 5.94
N ARG A 212 -12.21 -5.05 6.03
CA ARG A 212 -11.86 -6.37 5.51
C ARG A 212 -12.63 -7.52 6.17
N LEU A 213 -13.04 -7.35 7.42
CA LEU A 213 -13.83 -8.34 8.17
C LEU A 213 -15.35 -8.12 8.07
N GLY A 214 -15.80 -7.05 7.39
CA GLY A 214 -17.22 -6.69 7.33
C GLY A 214 -17.79 -6.18 8.65
N LEU A 215 -16.94 -5.72 9.58
CA LEU A 215 -17.32 -5.20 10.89
C LEU A 215 -17.60 -3.69 10.89
N ARG A 216 -17.61 -3.07 9.72
CA ARG A 216 -17.96 -1.67 9.51
C ARG A 216 -19.20 -1.58 8.63
N ALA A 217 -20.08 -0.62 8.91
CA ALA A 217 -21.33 -0.43 8.17
C ALA A 217 -21.14 -0.32 6.66
N ASP A 218 -19.98 0.19 6.24
CA ASP A 218 -19.60 0.27 4.84
C ASP A 218 -19.60 -1.13 4.20
N THR A 219 -18.96 -2.16 4.77
CA THR A 219 -18.72 -3.48 4.11
C THR A 219 -19.50 -4.65 4.70
N ILE A 220 -20.33 -4.43 5.73
CA ILE A 220 -21.04 -5.51 6.43
C ILE A 220 -21.89 -6.39 5.50
N LYS A 221 -22.54 -5.80 4.50
CA LYS A 221 -23.39 -6.56 3.56
C LYS A 221 -22.58 -7.39 2.58
N GLU A 222 -21.50 -6.83 2.08
CA GLU A 222 -20.68 -7.41 1.01
C GLU A 222 -19.66 -8.42 1.53
N VAL A 223 -19.28 -8.35 2.81
CA VAL A 223 -18.21 -9.18 3.39
C VAL A 223 -18.75 -10.12 4.46
N LEU A 224 -19.39 -9.61 5.51
CA LEU A 224 -19.82 -10.45 6.64
C LEU A 224 -21.13 -11.19 6.35
N LEU A 225 -22.09 -10.52 5.71
CA LEU A 225 -23.42 -11.06 5.43
C LEU A 225 -23.55 -11.60 4.00
N ALA A 226 -22.46 -11.65 3.24
CA ALA A 226 -22.49 -12.25 1.92
C ALA A 226 -22.70 -13.76 2.09
N GLU A 227 -23.85 -14.27 1.64
CA GLU A 227 -24.06 -15.71 1.48
C GLU A 227 -22.93 -16.26 0.60
N GLU A 228 -22.37 -17.44 0.93
CA GLU A 228 -21.29 -18.09 0.18
C GLU A 228 -21.56 -17.93 -1.32
N ARG A 229 -20.76 -17.10 -2.01
CA ARG A 229 -20.89 -16.94 -3.46
C ARG A 229 -20.69 -18.32 -4.06
N ALA A 230 -21.76 -18.90 -4.60
CA ALA A 230 -21.69 -20.15 -5.35
C ALA A 230 -20.55 -20.02 -6.39
N PRO A 231 -19.66 -21.02 -6.51
CA PRO A 231 -18.56 -20.94 -7.45
C PRO A 231 -19.12 -20.69 -8.86
N THR A 232 -18.62 -19.64 -9.51
CA THR A 232 -18.93 -19.32 -10.90
C THR A 232 -18.60 -20.56 -11.75
N GLN A 233 -19.61 -21.13 -12.40
CA GLN A 233 -19.45 -22.22 -13.38
C GLN A 233 -18.72 -21.73 -14.64
#